data_AF-A0A0G0SGK4-F1
#
_entry.id   AF-A0A0G0SGK4-F1
#
_cell.length_a   1.000
_cell.length_b   1.000
_cell.length_c   1.000
_cell.angle_alpha   90.00
_cell.angle_beta   90.00
_cell.angle_gamma   90.00
#
_symmetry.space_group_name_H-M   'P 1'
#
loop_
_entity.id
_entity.type
_entity.pdbx_description
1 polymer ?
#
loop_
_entity_poly.entity_id
_entity_poly.type
_entity_poly.pdbx_seq_one_letter_code
_entity_poly.pdbx_strand_id
1 'polypeptide(L)'
;MNTFKQSAIEILRKAKTPLHYNEITKQALESGILETEGANPERTMNAVITVDINTKAEGSDFVRAERGVFALNQNKKEIKQTPKIIEAEKEEEEKIVIEGGYIGKGGEHLVCSELLFRGFNASIMSVDVGVDISAIKDNKFFGIQVKTARKNSFDTYSFHIRKKSFDRFNQGNIFYILVLRDGLKNSFLILPSNEVEKKIKENAIFTVNNNTGYALNVKFRDQKIYLGNTDHEMSYFLDDWNLIK
;
A
#
# COMPACT_ATOMS: atom_id res chain seq x y z
N MET A 1 -3.74 9.86 3.31
CA MET A 1 -3.23 8.66 4.01
C MET A 1 -2.43 9.11 5.21
N ASN A 2 -2.39 8.30 6.25
CA ASN A 2 -1.54 8.55 7.39
C ASN A 2 -0.09 8.13 7.08
N THR A 3 0.88 8.84 7.65
CA THR A 3 2.26 8.35 7.74
C THR A 3 2.35 7.15 8.70
N PHE A 4 3.50 6.45 8.73
CA PHE A 4 3.76 5.40 9.72
C PHE A 4 3.51 5.90 11.16
N LYS A 5 4.01 7.09 11.49
CA LYS A 5 3.82 7.71 12.80
C LYS A 5 2.33 7.97 13.11
N GLN A 6 1.61 8.60 12.20
CA GLN A 6 0.19 8.89 12.36
C GLN A 6 -0.63 7.60 12.51
N SER A 7 -0.29 6.57 11.74
CA SER A 7 -0.92 5.25 11.80
C SER A 7 -0.65 4.57 13.16
N ALA A 8 0.59 4.61 13.64
CA ALA A 8 0.95 4.06 14.96
C ALA A 8 0.16 4.72 16.08
N ILE A 9 0.05 6.05 16.05
CA ILE A 9 -0.73 6.81 17.03
C ILE A 9 -2.19 6.39 17.00
N GLU A 10 -2.78 6.25 15.81
CA GLU A 10 -4.18 5.85 15.66
C GLU A 10 -4.43 4.42 16.18
N ILE A 11 -3.57 3.46 15.83
CA ILE A 11 -3.68 2.08 16.30
C ILE A 11 -3.54 2.00 17.82
N LEU A 12 -2.49 2.59 18.40
CA LEU A 12 -2.28 2.57 19.85
C LEU A 12 -3.40 3.28 20.61
N ARG A 13 -3.97 4.36 20.05
CA ARG A 13 -5.12 5.05 20.63
C ARG A 13 -6.35 4.14 20.68
N LYS A 14 -6.62 3.38 19.61
CA LYS A 14 -7.73 2.42 19.54
C LYS A 14 -7.52 1.24 20.49
N ALA A 15 -6.30 0.70 20.53
CA ALA A 15 -5.95 -0.46 21.34
C ALA A 15 -5.95 -0.18 22.85
N LYS A 16 -5.63 1.05 23.26
CA LYS A 16 -5.52 1.50 24.67
C LYS A 16 -4.57 0.64 25.53
N THR A 17 -3.72 -0.15 24.89
CA THR A 17 -2.75 -1.07 25.51
C THR A 17 -1.44 -1.00 24.75
N PRO A 18 -0.29 -1.30 25.38
CA PRO A 18 0.98 -1.40 24.67
C PRO A 18 0.95 -2.52 23.63
N LEU A 19 1.47 -2.26 22.44
CA LEU A 19 1.52 -3.24 21.36
C LEU A 19 2.93 -3.39 20.80
N HIS A 20 3.27 -4.61 20.38
CA HIS A 20 4.49 -4.85 19.64
C HIS A 20 4.41 -4.18 18.26
N TYR A 21 5.51 -3.65 17.73
CA TYR A 21 5.50 -2.92 16.44
C TYR A 21 4.95 -3.75 15.28
N ASN A 22 5.18 -5.07 15.27
CA ASN A 22 4.56 -5.98 14.29
C ASN A 22 3.03 -5.89 14.33
N GLU A 23 2.44 -5.88 15.52
CA GLU A 23 0.99 -5.83 15.69
C GLU A 23 0.44 -4.44 15.31
N ILE A 24 1.17 -3.38 15.65
CA ILE A 24 0.84 -2.02 15.20
C ILE A 24 0.81 -1.96 13.67
N THR A 25 1.86 -2.46 13.01
CA THR A 25 1.95 -2.48 11.54
C THR A 25 0.84 -3.32 10.93
N LYS A 26 0.60 -4.53 11.46
CA LYS A 26 -0.45 -5.42 10.97
C LYS A 26 -1.81 -4.74 10.99
N GLN A 27 -2.22 -4.20 12.14
CA GLN A 27 -3.52 -3.54 12.28
C GLN A 27 -3.62 -2.29 11.39
N ALA A 28 -2.52 -1.54 11.22
CA ALA A 28 -2.48 -0.37 10.36
C ALA A 28 -2.66 -0.71 8.88
N LEU A 29 -2.03 -1.79 8.40
CA LEU A 29 -2.18 -2.28 7.02
C LEU A 29 -3.56 -2.92 6.79
N GLU A 30 -4.03 -3.77 7.71
CA GLU A 30 -5.31 -4.46 7.58
C GLU A 30 -6.49 -3.48 7.62
N SER A 31 -6.41 -2.41 8.41
CA SER A 31 -7.40 -1.33 8.40
C SER A 31 -7.26 -0.35 7.22
N GLY A 32 -6.20 -0.47 6.42
CA GLY A 32 -5.93 0.38 5.27
C GLY A 32 -5.50 1.81 5.60
N ILE A 33 -5.30 2.16 6.87
CA ILE A 33 -4.87 3.52 7.26
C ILE A 33 -3.41 3.80 6.90
N LEU A 34 -2.62 2.74 6.71
CA LEU A 34 -1.23 2.77 6.27
C LEU A 34 -1.10 2.15 4.88
N GLU A 35 -0.44 2.87 3.97
CA GLU A 35 0.00 2.37 2.66
C GLU A 35 1.53 2.40 2.62
N THR A 36 2.13 1.35 2.09
CA THR A 36 3.58 1.27 1.90
C THR A 36 3.90 0.27 0.81
N GLU A 37 4.88 0.63 -0.02
CA GLU A 37 5.46 -0.25 -1.03
C GLU A 37 6.75 -0.93 -0.53
N GLY A 38 7.19 -0.58 0.70
CA GLY A 38 8.42 -1.05 1.32
C GLY A 38 8.37 -2.54 1.67
N ALA A 39 9.54 -3.19 1.64
CA ALA A 39 9.64 -4.63 1.81
C ALA A 39 9.43 -5.12 3.25
N ASN A 40 9.64 -4.24 4.23
CA ASN A 40 9.61 -4.59 5.64
C ASN A 40 8.96 -3.46 6.46
N PRO A 41 7.64 -3.26 6.31
CA PRO A 41 6.92 -2.18 6.96
C PRO A 41 6.96 -2.26 8.49
N GLU A 42 7.18 -3.43 9.07
CA GLU A 42 7.36 -3.65 10.49
C GLU A 42 8.67 -3.00 10.97
N ARG A 43 9.77 -3.20 10.24
CA ARG A 43 11.04 -2.52 10.52
C ARG A 43 10.92 -1.01 10.38
N THR A 44 10.24 -0.52 9.35
CA THR A 44 9.99 0.91 9.15
C THR A 44 9.17 1.50 10.30
N MET A 45 8.10 0.81 10.73
CA MET A 45 7.29 1.22 11.88
C MET A 45 8.13 1.35 13.15
N ASN A 46 8.94 0.33 13.45
CA ASN A 46 9.84 0.34 14.60
C ASN A 46 10.88 1.47 14.51
N ALA A 47 11.45 1.71 13.33
CA ALA A 47 12.42 2.78 13.09
C ALA A 47 11.80 4.16 13.34
N VAL A 48 10.64 4.45 12.73
CA VAL A 48 9.92 5.72 12.90
C VAL A 48 9.58 5.99 14.37
N ILE A 49 9.04 5.01 15.09
CA ILE A 49 8.73 5.16 16.52
C ILE A 49 10.01 5.38 17.34
N THR A 50 11.07 4.62 17.04
CA THR A 50 12.34 4.73 17.76
C THR A 50 13.04 6.07 17.53
N VAL A 51 13.01 6.60 16.29
CA VAL A 51 13.56 7.93 15.97
C VAL A 51 12.79 9.00 16.74
N ASP A 52 11.46 8.95 16.79
CA ASP A 52 10.65 9.91 17.56
C ASP A 52 11.01 9.87 19.05
N ILE A 53 11.11 8.68 19.66
CA ILE A 53 11.52 8.51 21.07
C ILE A 53 12.92 9.05 21.31
N ASN A 54 13.89 8.69 20.46
CA ASN A 54 15.29 9.08 20.67
C ASN A 54 15.52 10.58 20.49
N THR A 55 14.80 11.21 19.56
CA THR A 55 14.98 12.62 19.24
C THR A 55 14.20 13.54 20.19
N LYS A 56 13.04 13.08 20.70
CA LYS A 56 12.13 13.90 21.53
C LYS A 56 12.12 13.52 23.01
N ALA A 57 12.64 12.36 23.39
CA ALA A 57 12.64 11.85 24.76
C ALA A 57 11.23 12.00 25.40
N GLU A 58 11.10 12.73 26.51
CA GLU A 58 9.83 12.95 27.22
C GLU A 58 8.76 13.69 26.39
N GLY A 59 9.16 14.34 25.29
CA GLY A 59 8.25 14.99 24.35
C GLY A 59 7.81 14.09 23.18
N SER A 60 8.20 12.81 23.15
CA SER A 60 7.74 11.85 22.15
C SER A 60 6.25 11.54 22.31
N ASP A 61 5.58 11.23 21.20
CA ASP A 61 4.21 10.69 21.20
C ASP A 61 4.15 9.26 21.78
N PHE A 62 5.30 8.60 21.88
CA PHE A 62 5.42 7.19 22.26
C PHE A 62 6.28 7.01 23.51
N VAL A 63 6.02 5.92 24.22
CA VAL A 63 6.91 5.38 25.24
C VAL A 63 7.22 3.92 24.92
N ARG A 64 8.43 3.48 25.28
CA ARG A 64 8.84 2.08 25.16
C ARG A 64 8.44 1.35 26.44
N ALA A 65 7.48 0.44 26.34
CA ALA A 65 7.06 -0.40 27.45
C ALA A 65 8.04 -1.56 27.65
N GLU A 66 8.41 -2.22 26.55
CA GLU A 66 9.38 -3.32 26.51
C GLU A 66 10.14 -3.31 25.18
N ARG A 67 11.04 -4.28 24.97
CA ARG A 67 11.75 -4.42 23.69
C ARG A 67 10.75 -4.64 22.55
N GLY A 68 10.65 -3.66 21.66
CA GLY A 68 9.74 -3.70 20.51
C GLY A 68 8.27 -3.45 20.84
N VAL A 69 7.93 -3.18 22.10
CA VAL A 69 6.56 -2.90 22.56
C VAL A 69 6.43 -1.43 22.93
N PHE A 70 5.44 -0.78 22.34
CA PHE A 70 5.24 0.68 22.45
C PHE A 70 3.83 1.01 22.92
N ALA A 71 3.69 2.13 23.61
CA ALA A 71 2.42 2.72 24.02
C ALA A 71 2.41 4.23 23.74
N LEU A 72 1.23 4.86 23.79
CA LEU A 72 1.13 6.32 23.74
C LEU A 72 1.67 6.95 25.03
N ASN A 73 2.43 8.02 24.89
CA ASN A 73 2.93 8.79 26.02
C ASN A 73 1.81 9.66 26.62
N GLN A 74 1.24 9.23 27.75
CA GLN A 74 0.20 10.00 28.45
C GLN A 74 0.74 11.25 29.17
N ASN A 75 2.05 11.28 29.46
CA ASN A 75 2.72 12.36 30.20
C ASN A 75 3.64 13.17 29.27
N LYS A 76 3.27 13.30 27.99
CA LYS A 76 4.05 14.00 26.98
C LYS A 76 4.34 15.44 27.42
N LYS A 77 5.62 15.80 27.52
CA LYS A 77 6.04 17.18 27.81
C LYS A 77 6.09 17.98 26.51
N GLU A 78 5.69 19.25 26.59
CA GLU A 78 5.94 20.17 25.49
C GLU A 78 7.44 20.44 25.37
N ILE A 79 7.99 20.16 24.19
CA ILE A 79 9.39 20.42 23.87
C ILE A 79 9.45 21.34 22.66
N LYS A 80 10.49 22.19 22.60
CA LYS A 80 10.75 22.99 21.40
C LYS A 80 11.24 22.07 20.29
N GLN A 81 10.64 22.18 19.11
CA GLN A 81 11.12 21.50 17.92
C GLN A 81 12.47 22.12 17.51
N THR A 82 13.55 21.38 17.73
CA THR A 82 14.90 21.81 17.34
C THR A 82 15.18 21.43 15.88
N PRO A 83 16.10 22.11 15.19
CA PRO A 83 16.49 21.75 13.82
C PRO A 83 16.87 20.27 13.68
N LYS A 84 17.62 19.74 14.67
CA LYS A 84 18.03 18.33 14.72
C LYS A 84 16.87 17.34 14.74
N ILE A 85 15.78 17.66 15.44
CA ILE A 85 14.57 16.81 15.49
C ILE A 85 13.90 16.81 14.11
N ILE A 86 13.76 18.00 13.51
CA ILE A 86 13.10 18.17 12.21
C ILE A 86 13.89 17.46 11.10
N GLU A 87 15.21 17.60 11.10
CA GLU A 87 16.11 16.93 10.15
C GLU A 87 16.00 15.41 10.28
N ALA A 88 16.06 14.85 11.49
CA ALA A 88 15.95 13.41 11.70
C ALA A 88 14.58 12.84 11.27
N GLU A 89 13.48 13.53 11.53
CA GLU A 89 12.15 13.11 11.06
C GLU A 89 12.05 13.18 9.53
N LYS A 90 12.58 14.25 8.90
CA LYS A 90 12.59 14.41 7.44
C LYS A 90 13.45 13.36 6.74
N GLU A 91 14.64 13.09 7.25
CA GLU A 91 15.53 12.06 6.69
C GLU A 91 14.88 10.67 6.72
N GLU A 92 14.15 10.35 7.79
CA GLU A 92 13.45 9.08 7.90
C GLU A 92 12.25 9.01 6.95
N GLU A 93 11.48 10.09 6.81
CA GLU A 93 10.39 10.17 5.83
C GLU A 93 10.91 10.08 4.38
N GLU A 94 12.01 10.75 4.06
CA GLU A 94 12.61 10.75 2.72
C GLU A 94 13.11 9.35 2.32
N LYS A 95 13.74 8.60 3.24
CA LYS A 95 14.12 7.20 2.98
C LYS A 95 12.92 6.34 2.61
N ILE A 96 11.79 6.50 3.31
CA ILE A 96 10.56 5.75 3.04
C ILE A 96 10.01 6.09 1.65
N VAL A 97 10.00 7.38 1.30
CA VAL A 97 9.53 7.86 -0.01
C VAL A 97 10.41 7.33 -1.14
N ILE A 98 11.74 7.40 -0.99
CA ILE A 98 12.69 6.92 -2.00
C ILE A 98 12.56 5.41 -2.18
N GLU A 99 12.53 4.63 -1.09
CA GLU A 99 12.40 3.17 -1.17
C GLU A 99 11.09 2.78 -1.88
N GLY A 100 9.97 3.43 -1.51
CA GLY A 100 8.69 3.22 -2.19
C GLY A 100 8.78 3.55 -3.68
N GLY A 101 9.31 4.72 -4.04
CA GLY A 101 9.40 5.16 -5.44
C GLY A 101 10.07 4.16 -6.38
N TYR A 102 11.11 3.44 -5.94
CA TYR A 102 11.74 2.39 -6.74
C TYR A 102 10.83 1.18 -6.97
N ILE A 103 10.01 0.81 -5.98
CA ILE A 103 9.09 -0.33 -6.08
C ILE A 103 7.95 -0.02 -7.03
N GLY A 104 7.29 1.12 -6.86
CA GLY A 104 6.23 1.58 -7.76
C GLY A 104 6.72 1.64 -9.20
N LYS A 105 7.85 2.33 -9.46
CA LYS A 105 8.42 2.42 -10.81
C LYS A 105 8.89 1.08 -11.37
N GLY A 106 9.49 0.23 -10.55
CA GLY A 106 9.87 -1.12 -10.96
C GLY A 106 8.65 -1.96 -11.39
N GLY A 107 7.52 -1.81 -10.70
CA GLY A 107 6.25 -2.40 -11.07
C GLY A 107 5.70 -1.91 -12.40
N GLU A 108 5.69 -0.60 -12.63
CA GLU A 108 5.27 0.00 -13.91
C GLU A 108 6.10 -0.55 -15.08
N HIS A 109 7.43 -0.60 -14.93
CA HIS A 109 8.32 -1.16 -15.96
C HIS A 109 8.08 -2.65 -16.19
N LEU A 110 7.85 -3.41 -15.12
CA LEU A 110 7.53 -4.83 -15.23
C LEU A 110 6.23 -5.04 -16.02
N VAL A 111 5.15 -4.37 -15.64
CA VAL A 111 3.86 -4.48 -16.34
C VAL A 111 3.95 -4.00 -17.79
N CYS A 112 4.65 -2.90 -18.03
CA CYS A 112 4.89 -2.40 -19.39
C CYS A 112 5.62 -3.45 -20.25
N SER A 113 6.66 -4.09 -19.70
CA SER A 113 7.37 -5.16 -20.42
C SER A 113 6.47 -6.36 -20.74
N GLU A 114 5.61 -6.77 -19.79
CA GLU A 114 4.66 -7.88 -20.00
C GLU A 114 3.65 -7.56 -21.12
N LEU A 115 3.16 -6.32 -21.19
CA LEU A 115 2.28 -5.85 -22.27
C LEU A 115 3.01 -5.87 -23.62
N LEU A 116 4.25 -5.39 -23.68
CA LEU A 116 5.07 -5.40 -24.91
C LEU A 116 5.30 -6.83 -25.42
N PHE A 117 5.68 -7.77 -24.55
CA PHE A 117 5.85 -9.18 -24.93
C PHE A 117 4.56 -9.83 -25.47
N ARG A 118 3.39 -9.27 -25.13
CA ARG A 118 2.07 -9.73 -25.60
C ARG A 118 1.55 -8.97 -26.83
N GLY A 119 2.40 -8.12 -27.44
CA GLY A 119 2.09 -7.41 -28.68
C GLY A 119 1.25 -6.15 -28.51
N PHE A 120 1.17 -5.59 -27.30
CA PHE A 120 0.61 -4.25 -27.11
C PHE A 120 1.66 -3.21 -27.48
N ASN A 121 1.26 -2.12 -28.12
CA ASN A 121 2.04 -0.89 -28.17
C ASN A 121 1.82 -0.14 -26.85
N ALA A 122 2.73 -0.33 -25.89
CA ALA A 122 2.59 0.18 -24.52
C ALA A 122 3.68 1.20 -24.16
N SER A 123 3.30 2.22 -23.38
CA SER A 123 4.21 3.26 -22.88
C SER A 123 3.84 3.69 -21.48
N ILE A 124 4.85 3.87 -20.62
CA ILE A 124 4.67 4.49 -19.30
C ILE A 124 4.40 5.98 -19.51
N MET A 125 3.39 6.51 -18.85
CA MET A 125 2.98 7.91 -18.96
C MET A 125 3.90 8.80 -18.12
N SER A 126 4.37 9.90 -18.70
CA SER A 126 5.27 10.85 -18.02
C SER A 126 4.57 11.64 -16.91
N VAL A 127 3.24 11.79 -16.99
CA VAL A 127 2.43 12.50 -16.00
C VAL A 127 1.43 11.51 -15.41
N ASP A 128 1.54 11.26 -14.10
CA ASP A 128 0.56 10.47 -13.36
C ASP A 128 -0.70 11.31 -13.15
N VAL A 129 -1.71 11.02 -13.96
CA VAL A 129 -3.06 11.55 -13.78
C VAL A 129 -4.02 10.52 -13.21
N GLY A 130 -3.63 9.26 -13.01
CA GLY A 130 -4.52 8.13 -12.69
C GLY A 130 -4.52 6.99 -13.72
N VAL A 131 -3.58 7.02 -14.67
CA VAL A 131 -3.24 5.94 -15.60
C VAL A 131 -1.71 5.95 -15.71
N ASP A 132 -1.07 4.84 -15.37
CA ASP A 132 0.40 4.75 -15.36
C ASP A 132 0.94 4.32 -16.72
N ILE A 133 0.21 3.45 -17.43
CA ILE A 133 0.60 2.93 -18.75
C ILE A 133 -0.56 3.10 -19.71
N SER A 134 -0.26 3.66 -20.88
CA SER A 134 -1.13 3.59 -22.06
C SER A 134 -0.74 2.38 -22.90
N ALA A 135 -1.71 1.59 -23.34
CA ALA A 135 -1.48 0.43 -24.17
C ALA A 135 -2.49 0.37 -25.33
N ILE A 136 -2.02 0.08 -26.54
CA ILE A 136 -2.86 -0.06 -27.73
C ILE A 136 -2.65 -1.44 -28.34
N LYS A 137 -3.74 -2.13 -28.67
CA LYS A 137 -3.73 -3.40 -29.41
C LYS A 137 -5.00 -3.52 -30.23
N ASP A 138 -4.89 -3.99 -31.47
CA ASP A 138 -6.03 -4.18 -32.38
C ASP A 138 -6.93 -2.93 -32.51
N ASN A 139 -6.30 -1.75 -32.63
CA ASN A 139 -6.94 -0.43 -32.67
C ASN A 139 -7.78 -0.04 -31.42
N LYS A 140 -7.65 -0.78 -30.32
CA LYS A 140 -8.26 -0.46 -29.03
C LYS A 140 -7.23 0.12 -28.07
N PHE A 141 -7.67 1.10 -27.31
CA PHE A 141 -6.87 1.73 -26.25
C PHE A 141 -7.25 1.15 -24.88
N PHE A 142 -6.23 0.86 -24.08
CA PHE A 142 -6.33 0.40 -22.70
C PHE A 142 -5.49 1.31 -21.80
N GLY A 143 -6.08 1.80 -20.72
CA GLY A 143 -5.34 2.48 -19.66
C GLY A 143 -5.08 1.51 -18.52
N ILE A 144 -3.85 1.46 -18.02
CA ILE A 144 -3.46 0.55 -16.94
C ILE A 144 -2.97 1.37 -15.76
N GLN A 145 -3.60 1.19 -14.61
CA GLN A 145 -3.08 1.60 -13.31
C GLN A 145 -2.33 0.42 -12.70
N VAL A 146 -1.09 0.63 -12.30
CA VAL A 146 -0.23 -0.36 -11.66
C VAL A 146 -0.13 -0.06 -10.18
N LYS A 147 -0.24 -1.10 -9.36
CA LYS A 147 0.09 -1.04 -7.94
C LYS A 147 0.96 -2.22 -7.58
N THR A 148 2.04 -1.99 -6.86
CA THR A 148 3.02 -3.03 -6.53
C THR A 148 3.13 -3.19 -5.04
N ALA A 149 2.98 -4.42 -4.57
CA ALA A 149 3.18 -4.77 -3.17
C ALA A 149 4.10 -5.98 -3.07
N ARG A 150 4.94 -5.98 -2.03
CA ARG A 150 5.67 -7.16 -1.61
C ARG A 150 4.84 -7.92 -0.58
N LYS A 151 5.00 -9.24 -0.53
CA LYS A 151 4.41 -10.06 0.54
C LYS A 151 5.00 -9.60 1.88
N ASN A 152 4.14 -9.16 2.79
CA ASN A 152 4.56 -8.77 4.13
C ASN A 152 4.76 -10.00 5.03
N SER A 153 5.19 -9.79 6.28
CA SER A 153 5.41 -10.89 7.23
C SER A 153 4.13 -11.63 7.66
N PHE A 154 2.97 -11.12 7.26
CA PHE A 154 1.63 -11.68 7.53
C PHE A 154 1.02 -12.36 6.29
N ASP A 155 1.85 -12.76 5.32
CA ASP A 155 1.44 -13.39 4.05
C ASP A 155 0.36 -12.62 3.28
N THR A 156 0.39 -11.29 3.40
CA THR A 156 -0.59 -10.38 2.80
C THR A 156 0.10 -9.41 1.85
N TYR A 157 -0.56 -9.12 0.74
CA TYR A 157 -0.21 -8.02 -0.16
C TYR A 157 -1.23 -6.91 0.05
N SER A 158 -0.79 -5.76 0.56
CA SER A 158 -1.64 -4.63 0.85
C SER A 158 -1.45 -3.56 -0.21
N PHE A 159 -2.54 -3.19 -0.88
CA PHE A 159 -2.57 -2.13 -1.87
C PHE A 159 -3.57 -1.07 -1.47
N HIS A 160 -3.43 0.10 -2.09
CA HIS A 160 -4.39 1.17 -1.94
C HIS A 160 -4.63 1.89 -3.26
N ILE A 161 -5.89 2.28 -3.47
CA ILE A 161 -6.35 3.06 -4.61
C ILE A 161 -6.97 4.35 -4.09
N ARG A 162 -6.47 5.49 -4.56
CA ARG A 162 -7.03 6.80 -4.19
C ARG A 162 -8.44 6.94 -4.77
N LYS A 163 -9.42 7.19 -3.91
CA LYS A 163 -10.84 7.32 -4.30
C LYS A 163 -11.05 8.37 -5.39
N LYS A 164 -10.47 9.57 -5.23
CA LYS A 164 -10.57 10.64 -6.24
C LYS A 164 -9.99 10.25 -7.61
N SER A 165 -8.96 9.40 -7.64
CA SER A 165 -8.40 8.90 -8.90
C SER A 165 -9.35 7.87 -9.50
N PHE A 166 -9.76 6.88 -8.69
CA PHE A 166 -10.73 5.87 -9.09
C PHE A 166 -12.01 6.49 -9.68
N ASP A 167 -12.64 7.41 -8.95
CA ASP A 167 -13.89 8.05 -9.35
C ASP A 167 -13.74 8.85 -10.67
N ARG A 168 -12.54 9.34 -11.00
CA ARG A 168 -12.29 10.11 -12.22
C ARG A 168 -12.08 9.20 -13.44
N PHE A 169 -11.41 8.06 -13.27
CA PHE A 169 -10.98 7.17 -14.36
C PHE A 169 -11.73 5.83 -14.38
N ASN A 170 -12.81 5.65 -13.61
CA ASN A 170 -13.60 4.43 -13.66
C ASN A 170 -14.36 4.32 -15.00
N GLN A 171 -13.67 3.81 -16.02
CA GLN A 171 -14.16 3.58 -17.39
C GLN A 171 -13.82 2.15 -17.82
N GLY A 172 -14.65 1.55 -18.67
CA GLY A 172 -14.54 0.13 -19.04
C GLY A 172 -13.26 -0.30 -19.76
N ASN A 173 -12.43 0.63 -20.20
CA ASN A 173 -11.11 0.39 -20.82
C ASN A 173 -9.94 0.58 -19.84
N ILE A 174 -10.21 0.81 -18.55
CA ILE A 174 -9.19 0.95 -17.50
C ILE A 174 -9.06 -0.37 -16.73
N PHE A 175 -7.81 -0.80 -16.55
CA PHE A 175 -7.44 -1.97 -15.76
C PHE A 175 -6.53 -1.58 -14.60
N TYR A 176 -6.73 -2.23 -13.47
CA TYR A 176 -5.85 -2.21 -12.31
C TYR A 176 -5.04 -3.50 -12.30
N ILE A 177 -3.73 -3.38 -12.43
CA ILE A 177 -2.81 -4.53 -12.32
C ILE A 177 -2.10 -4.44 -10.98
N LEU A 178 -2.48 -5.33 -10.06
CA LEU A 178 -1.83 -5.46 -8.77
C LEU A 178 -0.67 -6.45 -8.90
N VAL A 179 0.55 -5.95 -8.85
CA VAL A 179 1.78 -6.74 -8.90
C VAL A 179 2.08 -7.30 -7.51
N LEU A 180 2.00 -8.62 -7.39
CA LEU A 180 2.21 -9.41 -6.18
C LEU A 180 3.65 -9.94 -6.20
N ARG A 181 4.57 -9.28 -5.48
CA ARG A 181 5.99 -9.67 -5.43
C ARG A 181 6.31 -10.55 -4.23
N ASP A 182 6.80 -11.76 -4.48
CA ASP A 182 7.34 -12.67 -3.45
C ASP A 182 8.79 -13.04 -3.80
N GLY A 183 9.75 -12.30 -3.22
CA GLY A 183 11.15 -12.38 -3.63
C GLY A 183 11.35 -12.03 -5.11
N LEU A 184 11.80 -13.01 -5.89
CA LEU A 184 11.99 -12.88 -7.35
C LEU A 184 10.74 -13.26 -8.16
N LYS A 185 9.77 -13.93 -7.54
CA LYS A 185 8.52 -14.31 -8.21
C LYS A 185 7.59 -13.11 -8.26
N ASN A 186 6.98 -12.90 -9.42
CA ASN A 186 5.91 -11.92 -9.61
C ASN A 186 4.67 -12.65 -10.10
N SER A 187 3.52 -12.29 -9.53
CA SER A 187 2.19 -12.63 -10.06
C SER A 187 1.38 -11.35 -10.22
N PHE A 188 0.35 -11.38 -11.05
CA PHE A 188 -0.42 -10.22 -11.45
C PHE A 188 -1.90 -10.48 -11.20
N LEU A 189 -2.53 -9.71 -10.32
CA LEU A 189 -3.99 -9.69 -10.25
C LEU A 189 -4.51 -8.60 -11.19
N ILE A 190 -5.15 -9.01 -12.29
CA ILE A 190 -5.56 -8.13 -13.40
C ILE A 190 -7.05 -7.88 -13.30
N LEU A 191 -7.44 -6.67 -12.88
CA LEU A 191 -8.82 -6.31 -12.59
C LEU A 191 -9.31 -5.22 -13.55
N PRO A 192 -10.36 -5.44 -14.34
CA PRO A 192 -11.02 -4.33 -15.01
C PRO A 192 -11.69 -3.40 -13.99
N SER A 193 -11.82 -2.11 -14.30
CA SER A 193 -12.31 -1.10 -13.33
C SER A 193 -13.69 -1.42 -12.77
N ASN A 194 -14.56 -2.04 -13.57
CA ASN A 194 -15.90 -2.49 -13.16
C ASN A 194 -15.86 -3.63 -12.14
N GLU A 195 -14.85 -4.51 -12.19
CA GLU A 195 -14.66 -5.54 -11.17
C GLU A 195 -14.16 -4.91 -9.87
N VAL A 196 -13.28 -3.90 -9.94
CA VAL A 196 -12.88 -3.12 -8.76
C VAL A 196 -14.11 -2.45 -8.13
N GLU A 197 -14.96 -1.80 -8.93
CA GLU A 197 -16.21 -1.20 -8.47
C GLU A 197 -17.15 -2.22 -7.80
N LYS A 198 -17.32 -3.39 -8.43
CA LYS A 198 -18.12 -4.49 -7.89
C LYS A 198 -17.56 -4.96 -6.53
N LYS A 199 -16.25 -5.13 -6.41
CA LYS A 199 -15.59 -5.56 -5.17
C LYS A 199 -15.66 -4.51 -4.05
N ILE A 200 -15.74 -3.23 -4.40
CA ILE A 200 -16.08 -2.17 -3.43
C ILE A 200 -17.51 -2.35 -2.92
N LYS A 201 -18.49 -2.58 -3.80
CA LYS A 201 -19.91 -2.79 -3.42
C LYS A 201 -20.13 -4.06 -2.60
N GLU A 202 -19.34 -5.10 -2.85
CA GLU A 202 -19.35 -6.36 -2.11
C GLU A 202 -18.63 -6.28 -0.75
N ASN A 203 -18.02 -5.13 -0.41
CA ASN A 203 -17.15 -4.94 0.76
C ASN A 203 -15.90 -5.85 0.80
N ALA A 204 -15.48 -6.37 -0.36
CA ALA A 204 -14.19 -7.03 -0.53
C ALA A 204 -13.02 -6.02 -0.52
N ILE A 205 -13.29 -4.81 -1.01
CA ILE A 205 -12.40 -3.66 -0.99
C ILE A 205 -12.97 -2.63 0.00
N PHE A 206 -12.19 -2.28 1.02
CA PHE A 206 -12.68 -1.47 2.13
C PHE A 206 -12.44 0.02 1.88
N THR A 207 -13.41 0.86 2.23
CA THR A 207 -13.20 2.32 2.24
C THR A 207 -12.45 2.72 3.51
N VAL A 208 -11.33 3.43 3.34
CA VAL A 208 -10.52 3.92 4.46
C VAL A 208 -10.97 5.32 4.84
N ASN A 209 -11.42 5.49 6.09
CA ASN A 209 -11.81 6.77 6.72
C ASN A 209 -12.58 7.73 5.80
N ASN A 210 -13.92 7.60 5.76
CA ASN A 210 -14.92 8.53 5.16
C ASN A 210 -14.47 9.40 3.95
N ASN A 211 -13.67 8.87 3.00
CA ASN A 211 -13.40 9.36 1.61
C ASN A 211 -11.93 9.39 1.16
N THR A 212 -10.95 8.88 1.91
CA THR A 212 -9.54 9.04 1.48
C THR A 212 -9.10 8.06 0.38
N GLY A 213 -9.61 6.83 0.38
CA GLY A 213 -9.34 5.84 -0.64
C GLY A 213 -9.85 4.44 -0.30
N TYR A 214 -9.44 3.48 -1.12
CA TYR A 214 -9.85 2.09 -1.08
C TYR A 214 -8.64 1.21 -0.72
N ALA A 215 -8.77 0.38 0.30
CA ALA A 215 -7.74 -0.58 0.70
C ALA A 215 -8.08 -1.98 0.15
N LEU A 216 -7.07 -2.62 -0.44
CA LEU A 216 -7.17 -3.94 -1.04
C LEU A 216 -6.13 -4.84 -0.36
N ASN A 217 -6.60 -5.84 0.38
CA ASN A 217 -5.72 -6.83 0.99
C ASN A 217 -5.87 -8.15 0.24
N VAL A 218 -4.78 -8.63 -0.34
CA VAL A 218 -4.77 -9.86 -1.14
C VAL A 218 -3.99 -10.93 -0.39
N LYS A 219 -4.55 -12.14 -0.29
CA LYS A 219 -3.93 -13.29 0.40
C LYS A 219 -4.05 -14.55 -0.45
N PHE A 220 -3.05 -15.42 -0.35
CA PHE A 220 -3.12 -16.78 -0.89
C PHE A 220 -3.56 -17.75 0.21
N ARG A 221 -4.48 -18.66 -0.11
CA ARG A 221 -4.92 -19.75 0.76
C ARG A 221 -5.27 -20.95 -0.10
N ASP A 222 -4.72 -22.12 0.24
CA ASP A 222 -4.97 -23.38 -0.49
C ASP A 222 -4.77 -23.25 -2.02
N GLN A 223 -3.67 -22.58 -2.41
CA GLN A 223 -3.30 -22.25 -3.81
C GLN A 223 -4.26 -21.30 -4.55
N LYS A 224 -5.31 -20.81 -3.88
CA LYS A 224 -6.24 -19.82 -4.39
C LYS A 224 -5.90 -18.44 -3.87
N ILE A 225 -6.35 -17.42 -4.58
CA ILE A 225 -6.13 -16.01 -4.24
C ILE A 225 -7.46 -15.36 -3.84
N TYR A 226 -7.41 -14.54 -2.80
CA TYR A 226 -8.58 -13.90 -2.21
C TYR A 226 -8.34 -12.41 -2.02
N LEU A 227 -9.41 -11.63 -2.16
CA LEU A 227 -9.42 -10.18 -1.94
C LEU A 227 -10.29 -9.83 -0.72
N GLY A 228 -9.69 -9.20 0.29
CA GLY A 228 -10.34 -8.90 1.55
C GLY A 228 -10.47 -10.14 2.43
N ASN A 229 -11.52 -10.92 2.22
CA ASN A 229 -11.83 -12.14 2.98
C ASN A 229 -11.94 -13.38 2.06
N THR A 230 -12.21 -14.55 2.64
CA THR A 230 -12.27 -15.83 1.91
C THR A 230 -13.49 -16.02 1.02
N ASP A 231 -14.49 -15.14 1.10
CA ASP A 231 -15.71 -15.22 0.28
C ASP A 231 -15.51 -14.60 -1.11
N HIS A 232 -14.42 -13.84 -1.29
CA HIS A 232 -14.09 -13.17 -2.56
C HIS A 232 -12.84 -13.79 -3.18
N GLU A 233 -12.99 -15.01 -3.70
CA GLU A 233 -11.97 -15.67 -4.52
C GLU A 233 -11.76 -14.91 -5.84
N MET A 234 -10.49 -14.71 -6.22
CA MET A 234 -10.09 -13.93 -7.40
C MET A 234 -9.24 -14.72 -8.39
N SER A 235 -9.23 -16.06 -8.32
CA SER A 235 -8.36 -16.93 -9.14
C SER A 235 -8.52 -16.72 -10.65
N TYR A 236 -9.72 -16.37 -11.12
CA TYR A 236 -9.98 -16.04 -12.53
C TYR A 236 -9.15 -14.85 -13.03
N PHE A 237 -8.81 -13.91 -12.15
CA PHE A 237 -8.09 -12.68 -12.49
C PHE A 237 -6.56 -12.80 -12.28
N LEU A 238 -6.09 -13.95 -11.81
CA LEU A 238 -4.68 -14.18 -11.52
C LEU A 238 -3.93 -14.58 -12.78
N ASP A 239 -2.95 -13.77 -13.17
CA ASP A 239 -2.08 -13.96 -14.32
C ASP A 239 -2.82 -14.12 -15.67
N ASP A 240 -4.12 -13.81 -15.73
CA ASP A 240 -4.92 -13.88 -16.95
C ASP A 240 -4.88 -12.57 -17.75
N TRP A 241 -3.81 -12.43 -18.54
CA TRP A 241 -3.62 -11.27 -19.42
C TRP A 241 -4.62 -11.21 -20.58
N ASN A 242 -5.38 -12.27 -20.85
CA ASN A 242 -6.40 -12.28 -21.91
C ASN A 242 -7.63 -11.44 -21.55
N LEU A 243 -7.72 -10.97 -20.30
CA LEU A 243 -8.75 -10.04 -19.86
C LEU A 243 -8.63 -8.66 -20.53
N ILE A 244 -7.44 -8.29 -21.00
CA ILE A 244 -7.17 -7.02 -21.69
C ILE A 244 -7.37 -7.23 -23.20
N LYS A 245 -8.58 -6.99 -23.71
CA LYS A 245 -8.96 -7.28 -25.11
C LYS A 245 -10.03 -6.35 -25.69
#